data_AF-A0A1F2PEY3-F1
#
_entry.id   AF-A0A1F2PEY3-F1
#
_cell.length_a   1.000
_cell.length_b   1.000
_cell.length_c   1.000
_cell.angle_alpha   90.00
_cell.angle_beta   90.00
_cell.angle_gamma   90.00
#
_symmetry.space_group_name_H-M   'P 1'
#
loop_
_entity.id
_entity.type
_entity.pdbx_description
1 polymer ?
#
loop_
_entity_poly.entity_id
_entity_poly.type
_entity_poly.pdbx_seq_one_letter_code
_entity_poly.pdbx_strand_id
1 'polypeptide(L)'
;MDGQPQGIDIGVGGSNIKSIQNGVSSMGTGVGYIDVTISAIDITKTVVIVTDGYETSGNYPYDGYCKMIAWAINSTTIRIVRGVTNANVNNINWQVIEFNNVKSLQTGGMSLYVSNGDLTVNQYDPAKSILIYSYNLSTTTNSDYTVSLFKNGSNKIGYKSFSSYSVSVRWQLIEFN
;
A
#
# COMPACT_ATOMS: atom_id res chain seq x y z
N MET A 1 -5.61 46.29 12.50
CA MET A 1 -5.75 44.95 13.10
C MET A 1 -6.37 44.08 12.03
N ASP A 2 -5.53 43.41 11.24
CA ASP A 2 -5.98 42.52 10.17
C ASP A 2 -6.62 41.29 10.79
N GLY A 3 -7.93 41.15 10.61
CA GLY A 3 -8.63 39.92 10.91
C GLY A 3 -8.20 38.87 9.91
N GLN A 4 -7.25 38.00 10.30
CA GLN A 4 -7.03 36.77 9.56
C GLN A 4 -8.38 36.05 9.41
N PRO A 5 -8.78 35.64 8.20
CA PRO A 5 -9.95 34.80 8.03
C PRO A 5 -9.74 33.54 8.87
N GLN A 6 -10.65 33.30 9.83
CA GLN A 6 -10.68 32.02 10.51
C GLN A 6 -10.89 30.97 9.43
N GLY A 7 -9.92 30.07 9.31
CA GLY A 7 -10.00 28.97 8.36
C GLY A 7 -11.34 28.29 8.52
N ILE A 8 -12.04 28.08 7.40
CA ILE A 8 -13.23 27.26 7.38
C ILE A 8 -12.85 25.91 7.97
N ASP A 9 -13.32 25.63 9.19
CA ASP A 9 -13.26 24.29 9.76
C ASP A 9 -14.20 23.44 8.91
N ILE A 10 -13.63 22.76 7.92
CA ILE A 10 -14.34 21.79 7.07
C ILE A 10 -14.76 20.53 7.84
N GLY A 11 -14.63 20.52 9.17
CA GLY A 11 -14.85 19.36 10.00
C GLY A 11 -13.73 18.35 9.79
N VAL A 12 -12.70 18.43 10.63
CA VAL A 12 -11.75 17.34 10.98
C VAL A 12 -11.85 16.07 10.13
N GLY A 13 -11.37 16.12 8.87
CA GLY A 13 -11.23 15.00 7.92
C GLY A 13 -12.04 13.72 8.20
N GLY A 14 -13.38 13.79 8.05
CA GLY A 14 -14.24 12.62 7.85
C GLY A 14 -14.54 11.77 9.10
N SER A 15 -15.78 11.83 9.57
CA SER A 15 -16.35 10.99 10.66
C SER A 15 -16.16 9.48 10.50
N ASN A 16 -15.74 9.02 9.33
CA ASN A 16 -15.51 7.62 9.02
C ASN A 16 -14.10 7.13 9.37
N ILE A 17 -13.12 8.00 9.60
CA ILE A 17 -11.78 7.60 10.07
C ILE A 17 -11.81 7.44 11.59
N LYS A 18 -11.53 6.23 12.07
CA LYS A 18 -11.44 5.91 13.50
C LYS A 18 -10.08 6.28 14.07
N SER A 19 -9.01 5.87 13.39
CA SER A 19 -7.65 6.15 13.82
C SER A 19 -6.69 6.17 12.62
N ILE A 20 -5.63 6.97 12.74
CA ILE A 20 -4.48 6.96 11.81
C ILE A 20 -3.23 6.76 12.66
N GLN A 21 -2.42 5.79 12.26
CA GLN A 21 -1.07 5.61 12.78
C GLN A 21 -0.09 5.75 11.62
N ASN A 22 1.02 6.44 11.83
CA ASN A 22 2.05 6.61 10.82
C ASN A 22 3.44 6.48 11.44
N GLY A 23 4.42 6.21 10.60
CA GLY A 23 5.81 6.16 11.05
C GLY A 23 6.78 5.96 9.90
N VAL A 24 8.05 5.93 10.29
CA VAL A 24 9.19 5.74 9.39
C VAL A 24 9.97 4.53 9.86
N SER A 25 10.43 3.71 8.93
CA SER A 25 11.27 2.55 9.20
C SER A 25 12.43 2.46 8.23
N SER A 26 13.38 1.59 8.55
CA SER A 26 14.53 1.27 7.71
C SER A 26 14.76 -0.24 7.66
N MET A 27 15.42 -0.70 6.59
CA MET A 27 15.84 -2.09 6.40
C MET A 27 17.32 -2.12 6.03
N GLY A 28 18.09 -2.94 6.74
CA GLY A 28 19.49 -3.19 6.41
C GLY A 28 19.67 -4.06 5.17
N THR A 29 20.88 -4.12 4.63
CA THR A 29 21.25 -5.10 3.59
C THR A 29 20.96 -6.54 4.03
N GLY A 30 20.46 -7.37 3.12
CA GLY A 30 20.11 -8.78 3.38
C GLY A 30 18.74 -9.01 4.02
N VAL A 31 18.07 -7.97 4.54
CA VAL A 31 16.77 -8.09 5.23
C VAL A 31 15.63 -8.09 4.20
N GLY A 32 14.83 -9.15 4.09
CA GLY A 32 13.71 -9.21 3.12
C GLY A 32 12.44 -8.51 3.58
N TYR A 33 12.23 -8.43 4.89
CA TYR A 33 11.05 -7.83 5.50
C TYR A 33 11.35 -7.32 6.90
N ILE A 34 10.49 -6.42 7.39
CA ILE A 34 10.43 -5.99 8.78
C ILE A 34 9.00 -6.06 9.29
N ASP A 35 8.86 -6.34 10.59
CA ASP A 35 7.60 -6.26 11.31
C ASP A 35 7.61 -5.01 12.18
N VAL A 36 6.59 -4.18 12.05
CA VAL A 36 6.44 -2.91 12.78
C VAL A 36 5.31 -3.07 13.80
N THR A 37 5.62 -2.86 15.07
CA THR A 37 4.62 -2.84 16.14
C THR A 37 3.80 -1.55 16.06
N ILE A 38 2.48 -1.69 16.14
CA ILE A 38 1.51 -0.59 16.11
C ILE A 38 0.52 -0.74 17.27
N SER A 39 -0.23 0.32 17.58
CA SER A 39 -1.39 0.24 18.48
C SER A 39 -2.46 -0.67 17.88
N ALA A 40 -3.24 -1.31 18.76
CA ALA A 40 -4.28 -2.25 18.36
C ALA A 40 -5.28 -1.65 17.36
N ILE A 41 -5.58 -2.40 16.30
CA ILE A 41 -6.55 -2.08 15.23
C ILE A 41 -7.55 -3.23 15.01
N ASP A 42 -8.70 -2.93 14.41
CA ASP A 42 -9.55 -3.95 13.77
C ASP A 42 -9.09 -4.21 12.33
N ILE A 43 -8.41 -5.33 12.10
CA ILE A 43 -7.87 -5.70 10.78
C ILE A 43 -8.94 -5.77 9.69
N THR A 44 -10.22 -5.99 10.04
CA THR A 44 -11.32 -6.04 9.06
C THR A 44 -11.78 -4.67 8.59
N LYS A 45 -11.28 -3.61 9.23
CA LYS A 45 -11.65 -2.21 8.96
C LYS A 45 -10.45 -1.32 8.69
N THR A 46 -9.29 -1.92 8.41
CA THR A 46 -8.03 -1.20 8.29
C THR A 46 -7.42 -1.38 6.91
N VAL A 47 -6.86 -0.28 6.39
CA VAL A 47 -5.96 -0.30 5.25
C VAL A 47 -4.54 0.07 5.69
N VAL A 48 -3.55 -0.59 5.09
CA VAL A 48 -2.13 -0.28 5.28
C VAL A 48 -1.58 0.30 3.98
N ILE A 49 -0.92 1.45 4.08
CA ILE A 49 -0.26 2.15 2.98
C ILE A 49 1.23 2.21 3.29
N VAL A 50 2.06 2.02 2.27
CA VAL A 50 3.52 2.16 2.37
C VAL A 50 4.02 2.93 1.16
N THR A 51 4.99 3.81 1.38
CA THR A 51 5.70 4.48 0.29
C THR A 51 6.86 3.63 -0.18
N ASP A 52 7.46 4.03 -1.30
CA ASP A 52 8.78 3.54 -1.64
C ASP A 52 9.78 3.95 -0.56
N GLY A 53 10.75 3.08 -0.30
CA GLY A 53 11.89 3.40 0.56
C GLY A 53 13.03 4.01 -0.25
N TYR A 54 13.88 4.79 0.39
CA TYR A 54 15.06 5.38 -0.23
C TYR A 54 16.32 4.55 0.04
N GLU A 55 16.93 3.99 -1.00
CA GLU A 55 18.17 3.26 -0.94
C GLU A 55 19.36 4.22 -0.76
N THR A 56 20.13 4.02 0.30
CA THR A 56 21.28 4.89 0.61
C THR A 56 22.63 4.26 0.28
N SER A 57 22.65 3.01 -0.17
CA SER A 57 23.88 2.30 -0.52
C SER A 57 23.59 1.10 -1.42
N GLY A 58 24.35 0.94 -2.51
CA GLY A 58 24.22 -0.17 -3.45
C GLY A 58 24.20 0.31 -4.91
N ASN A 59 24.59 -0.55 -5.85
CA ASN A 59 24.47 -0.30 -7.29
C ASN A 59 23.02 -0.52 -7.74
N TYR A 60 22.07 0.21 -7.17
CA TYR A 60 20.73 0.23 -7.73
C TYR A 60 20.70 1.24 -8.88
N PRO A 61 20.23 0.83 -10.07
CA PRO A 61 20.35 1.67 -11.25
C PRO A 61 19.21 2.72 -11.35
N TYR A 62 18.24 2.70 -10.43
CA TYR A 62 17.20 3.74 -10.27
C TYR A 62 17.60 4.79 -9.24
N ASP A 63 16.94 5.96 -9.27
CA ASP A 63 17.07 7.17 -8.43
C ASP A 63 16.95 6.94 -6.89
N GLY A 64 17.42 5.82 -6.37
CA GLY A 64 17.42 5.45 -4.97
C GLY A 64 16.08 4.97 -4.45
N TYR A 65 15.12 4.51 -5.27
CA TYR A 65 13.81 4.08 -4.75
C TYR A 65 13.60 2.56 -4.79
N CYS A 66 13.28 1.99 -3.63
CA CYS A 66 12.93 0.59 -3.45
C CYS A 66 11.40 0.46 -3.28
N LYS A 67 10.75 -0.21 -4.24
CA LYS A 67 9.30 -0.46 -4.20
C LYS A 67 8.95 -1.46 -3.10
N MET A 68 7.89 -1.16 -2.35
CA MET A 68 7.49 -1.90 -1.15
C MET A 68 6.06 -2.41 -1.24
N ILE A 69 5.78 -3.49 -0.50
CA ILE A 69 4.42 -3.90 -0.15
C ILE A 69 4.26 -3.94 1.36
N ALA A 70 3.05 -3.66 1.86
CA ALA A 70 2.76 -3.76 3.28
C ALA A 70 1.33 -4.27 3.54
N TRP A 71 1.16 -4.94 4.67
CA TRP A 71 -0.15 -5.39 5.17
C TRP A 71 -0.12 -5.62 6.68
N ALA A 72 -1.29 -5.59 7.33
CA ALA A 72 -1.43 -6.01 8.72
C ALA A 72 -1.37 -7.53 8.81
N ILE A 73 -0.52 -8.08 9.69
CA ILE A 73 -0.45 -9.52 9.94
C ILE A 73 -1.31 -9.94 11.14
N ASN A 74 -1.56 -9.00 12.06
CA ASN A 74 -2.46 -9.13 13.20
C ASN A 74 -2.89 -7.72 13.66
N SER A 75 -3.59 -7.61 14.79
CA SER A 75 -4.12 -6.34 15.30
C SER A 75 -3.05 -5.36 15.80
N THR A 76 -1.81 -5.79 16.03
CA THR A 76 -0.74 -4.96 16.62
C THR A 76 0.53 -4.94 15.76
N THR A 77 0.49 -5.51 14.56
CA THR A 77 1.69 -5.65 13.74
C THR A 77 1.36 -5.53 12.25
N ILE A 78 2.11 -4.68 11.57
CA ILE A 78 2.18 -4.65 10.10
C ILE A 78 3.51 -5.26 9.65
N ARG A 79 3.49 -5.88 8.47
CA ARG A 79 4.70 -6.35 7.78
C ARG A 79 4.95 -5.48 6.57
N ILE A 80 6.20 -5.06 6.38
CA ILE A 80 6.68 -4.38 5.19
C ILE A 80 7.70 -5.28 4.50
N VAL A 81 7.54 -5.48 3.19
CA VAL A 81 8.39 -6.37 2.38
C VAL A 81 8.91 -5.64 1.16
N ARG A 82 10.21 -5.77 0.92
CA ARG A 82 10.86 -5.30 -0.30
C ARG A 82 11.10 -6.44 -1.28
N GLY A 83 11.29 -6.11 -2.55
CA GLY A 83 11.48 -7.12 -3.60
C GLY A 83 12.92 -7.63 -3.75
N VAL A 84 13.92 -6.88 -3.26
CA VAL A 84 15.36 -7.19 -3.36
C VAL A 84 16.09 -6.78 -2.10
N THR A 85 17.21 -7.44 -1.78
CA THR A 85 17.91 -7.29 -0.49
C THR A 85 19.35 -6.81 -0.57
N ASN A 86 19.78 -6.24 -1.69
CA ASN A 86 21.19 -5.89 -1.95
C ASN A 86 21.63 -4.53 -1.36
N ALA A 87 20.72 -3.72 -0.85
CA ALA A 87 20.96 -2.36 -0.40
C ALA A 87 20.45 -2.09 1.03
N ASN A 88 20.91 -1.01 1.65
CA ASN A 88 20.21 -0.44 2.81
C ASN A 88 19.09 0.46 2.31
N VAL A 89 17.90 0.36 2.90
CA VAL A 89 16.73 1.18 2.59
C VAL A 89 16.34 1.99 3.81
N ASN A 90 16.31 3.30 3.67
CA ASN A 90 15.89 4.26 4.69
C ASN A 90 14.57 4.94 4.29
N ASN A 91 13.98 5.69 5.22
CA ASN A 91 12.81 6.52 4.96
C ASN A 91 11.59 5.75 4.39
N ILE A 92 11.35 4.53 4.88
CA ILE A 92 10.16 3.75 4.52
C ILE A 92 9.00 4.33 5.32
N ASN A 93 8.21 5.21 4.70
CA ASN A 93 7.03 5.78 5.34
C ASN A 93 5.87 4.80 5.24
N TRP A 94 5.14 4.63 6.34
CA TRP A 94 3.95 3.78 6.38
C TRP A 94 2.82 4.48 7.10
N GLN A 95 1.60 4.07 6.78
CA GLN A 95 0.37 4.54 7.39
C GLN A 95 -0.62 3.39 7.56
N VAL A 96 -1.29 3.36 8.70
CA VAL A 96 -2.36 2.44 9.04
C VAL A 96 -3.59 3.27 9.34
N ILE A 97 -4.65 3.08 8.55
CA ILE A 97 -5.90 3.83 8.69
C ILE A 97 -7.01 2.86 9.03
N GLU A 98 -7.62 3.04 10.20
CA GLU A 98 -8.78 2.29 10.65
C GLU A 98 -10.06 3.12 10.44
N PHE A 99 -11.12 2.49 9.96
CA PHE A 99 -12.39 3.15 9.65
C PHE A 99 -13.55 2.64 10.52
N ASN A 100 -14.57 3.47 10.72
CA ASN A 100 -15.76 3.13 11.50
C ASN A 100 -16.79 2.32 10.70
N ASN A 101 -17.18 2.81 9.50
CA ASN A 101 -18.33 2.34 8.73
C ASN A 101 -17.93 1.45 7.54
N VAL A 102 -17.10 0.45 7.79
CA VAL A 102 -16.69 -0.54 6.77
C VAL A 102 -17.77 -1.58 6.62
N LYS A 103 -18.27 -1.73 5.38
CA LYS A 103 -19.18 -2.81 4.99
C LYS A 103 -18.40 -4.08 4.69
N SER A 104 -17.31 -3.96 3.93
CA SER A 104 -16.43 -5.09 3.63
C SER A 104 -15.00 -4.63 3.38
N LEU A 105 -14.04 -5.47 3.76
CA LEU A 105 -12.64 -5.35 3.37
C LEU A 105 -12.22 -6.65 2.72
N GLN A 106 -11.76 -6.56 1.49
CA GLN A 106 -11.20 -7.68 0.75
C GLN A 106 -9.72 -7.39 0.51
N THR A 107 -8.86 -8.39 0.72
CA THR A 107 -7.41 -8.24 0.52
C THR A 107 -6.87 -9.42 -0.26
N GLY A 108 -5.73 -9.23 -0.90
CA GLY A 108 -5.06 -10.32 -1.58
C GLY A 108 -3.66 -9.95 -2.05
N GLY A 109 -3.00 -10.94 -2.64
CA GLY A 109 -1.73 -10.75 -3.32
C GLY A 109 -1.72 -11.52 -4.62
N MET A 110 -0.95 -11.02 -5.59
CA MET A 110 -0.74 -11.71 -6.86
C MET A 110 0.65 -11.41 -7.40
N SER A 111 1.20 -12.36 -8.16
CA SER A 111 2.41 -12.15 -8.93
C SER A 111 2.01 -11.84 -10.37
N LEU A 112 2.45 -10.69 -10.86
CA LEU A 112 2.24 -10.27 -12.23
C LEU A 112 3.55 -10.39 -13.01
N TYR A 113 3.41 -10.73 -14.28
CA TYR A 113 4.42 -10.56 -15.32
C TYR A 113 3.79 -9.71 -16.44
N VAL A 114 4.46 -9.47 -17.57
CA VAL A 114 3.87 -8.81 -18.75
C VAL A 114 2.48 -9.40 -19.06
N SER A 115 1.42 -8.73 -18.61
CA SER A 115 0.07 -9.31 -18.57
C SER A 115 -0.99 -8.24 -18.32
N ASN A 116 -2.21 -8.58 -18.72
CA ASN A 116 -3.43 -7.88 -18.34
C ASN A 116 -4.53 -8.90 -18.05
N GLY A 117 -5.53 -8.51 -17.30
CA GLY A 117 -6.65 -9.38 -16.99
C GLY A 117 -7.51 -8.87 -15.85
N ASP A 118 -8.36 -9.78 -15.35
CA ASP A 118 -9.26 -9.54 -14.24
C ASP A 118 -9.00 -10.55 -13.11
N LEU A 119 -9.02 -10.06 -11.88
CA LEU A 119 -9.13 -10.85 -10.67
C LEU A 119 -10.58 -10.83 -10.18
N THR A 120 -11.22 -11.99 -10.03
CA THR A 120 -12.55 -12.08 -9.41
C THR A 120 -12.46 -11.84 -7.90
N VAL A 121 -13.34 -10.98 -7.39
CA VAL A 121 -13.51 -10.65 -5.97
C VAL A 121 -14.98 -10.78 -5.58
N ASN A 122 -15.30 -10.74 -4.29
CA ASN A 122 -16.69 -10.70 -3.84
C ASN A 122 -17.35 -9.40 -4.31
N GLN A 123 -18.68 -9.44 -4.46
CA GLN A 123 -19.47 -8.27 -4.86
C GLN A 123 -19.19 -7.05 -3.96
N TYR A 124 -19.06 -5.88 -4.56
CA TYR A 124 -18.87 -4.60 -3.91
C TYR A 124 -19.57 -3.48 -4.71
N ASP A 125 -19.94 -2.38 -4.07
CA ASP A 125 -20.42 -1.18 -4.75
C ASP A 125 -19.23 -0.31 -5.21
N PRO A 126 -19.00 -0.14 -6.53
CA PRO A 126 -17.87 0.65 -7.03
C PRO A 126 -17.92 2.13 -6.63
N ALA A 127 -19.11 2.69 -6.37
CA ALA A 127 -19.25 4.08 -5.94
C ALA A 127 -18.92 4.29 -4.45
N LYS A 128 -19.00 3.23 -3.65
CA LYS A 128 -18.72 3.25 -2.20
C LYS A 128 -17.45 2.53 -1.80
N SER A 129 -16.60 2.22 -2.77
CA SER A 129 -15.38 1.44 -2.53
C SER A 129 -14.11 2.14 -2.98
N ILE A 130 -13.03 1.93 -2.24
CA ILE A 130 -11.67 2.38 -2.56
C ILE A 130 -10.80 1.15 -2.77
N LEU A 131 -10.01 1.16 -3.85
CA LEU A 131 -9.00 0.17 -4.14
C LEU A 131 -7.62 0.80 -3.90
N ILE A 132 -6.85 0.19 -3.00
CA ILE A 132 -5.48 0.56 -2.69
C ILE A 132 -4.59 -0.63 -3.02
N TYR A 133 -3.43 -0.37 -3.60
CA TYR A 133 -2.44 -1.41 -3.85
C TYR A 133 -1.03 -0.86 -3.70
N SER A 134 -0.12 -1.78 -3.45
CA SER A 134 1.33 -1.56 -3.43
C SER A 134 1.97 -2.72 -4.18
N TYR A 135 3.21 -2.54 -4.64
CA TYR A 135 3.91 -3.60 -5.34
C TYR A 135 5.41 -3.51 -5.09
N ASN A 136 6.10 -4.64 -5.25
CA ASN A 136 7.56 -4.69 -5.25
C ASN A 136 8.05 -5.54 -6.44
N LEU A 137 9.34 -5.44 -6.76
CA LEU A 137 9.95 -6.13 -7.91
C LEU A 137 11.11 -7.01 -7.46
N SER A 138 11.23 -8.20 -8.04
CA SER A 138 12.30 -9.15 -7.73
C SER A 138 13.53 -8.97 -8.65
N THR A 139 13.93 -7.73 -8.95
CA THR A 139 15.09 -7.46 -9.83
C THR A 139 15.86 -6.23 -9.39
N THR A 140 17.16 -6.21 -9.64
CA THR A 140 18.06 -5.06 -9.41
C THR A 140 18.36 -4.29 -10.70
N THR A 141 17.73 -4.62 -11.82
CA THR A 141 18.03 -4.03 -13.14
C THR A 141 17.15 -2.83 -13.48
N ASN A 142 17.68 -1.87 -14.24
CA ASN A 142 16.89 -0.82 -14.86
C ASN A 142 16.01 -1.37 -15.99
N SER A 143 14.72 -1.46 -15.77
CA SER A 143 13.71 -1.53 -16.84
C SER A 143 12.42 -0.83 -16.43
N ASP A 144 11.88 0.03 -17.28
CA ASP A 144 10.59 0.67 -17.04
C ASP A 144 9.53 -0.36 -16.67
N TYR A 145 8.85 -0.14 -15.56
CA TYR A 145 7.75 -0.97 -15.11
C TYR A 145 6.55 -0.10 -14.79
N THR A 146 5.39 -0.54 -15.24
CA THR A 146 4.11 0.05 -14.87
C THR A 146 3.19 -1.06 -14.39
N VAL A 147 2.67 -0.89 -13.19
CA VAL A 147 1.69 -1.79 -12.58
C VAL A 147 0.48 -0.94 -12.24
N SER A 148 -0.70 -1.39 -12.68
CA SER A 148 -1.94 -0.68 -12.40
C SER A 148 -3.04 -1.66 -12.07
N LEU A 149 -3.74 -1.39 -10.98
CA LEU A 149 -4.98 -2.05 -10.59
C LEU A 149 -6.13 -1.04 -10.64
N PHE A 150 -7.30 -1.48 -11.07
CA PHE A 150 -8.50 -0.65 -11.17
C PHE A 150 -9.76 -1.46 -10.90
N LYS A 151 -10.80 -0.82 -10.35
CA LYS A 151 -12.13 -1.42 -10.20
C LYS A 151 -12.73 -1.71 -11.58
N ASN A 152 -13.17 -2.94 -11.83
CA ASN A 152 -13.76 -3.33 -13.11
C ASN A 152 -15.14 -3.99 -12.87
N GLY A 153 -16.21 -3.19 -12.91
CA GLY A 153 -17.54 -3.64 -12.50
C GLY A 153 -17.64 -3.82 -10.98
N SER A 154 -18.57 -4.67 -10.53
CA SER A 154 -18.91 -4.86 -9.10
C SER A 154 -18.29 -6.10 -8.47
N ASN A 155 -17.52 -6.92 -9.21
CA ASN A 155 -16.93 -8.16 -8.69
C ASN A 155 -15.57 -8.49 -9.31
N LYS A 156 -14.89 -7.50 -9.89
CA LYS A 156 -13.55 -7.70 -10.45
C LYS A 156 -12.62 -6.52 -10.18
N ILE A 157 -11.35 -6.85 -10.02
CA ILE A 157 -10.24 -5.92 -10.08
C ILE A 157 -9.49 -6.19 -11.38
N GLY A 158 -9.48 -5.21 -12.28
CA GLY A 158 -8.66 -5.25 -13.49
C GLY A 158 -7.20 -4.96 -13.15
N TYR A 159 -6.27 -5.62 -13.84
CA TYR A 159 -4.84 -5.39 -13.69
C TYR A 159 -4.14 -5.23 -15.05
N LYS A 160 -3.08 -4.42 -15.05
CA LYS A 160 -2.12 -4.27 -16.14
C LYS A 160 -0.72 -4.25 -15.55
N SER A 161 0.19 -5.05 -16.12
CA SER A 161 1.60 -5.02 -15.79
C SER A 161 2.44 -5.02 -17.07
N PHE A 162 3.31 -4.03 -17.17
CA PHE A 162 4.32 -3.90 -18.21
C PHE A 162 5.70 -4.04 -17.57
N SER A 163 5.97 -5.19 -16.94
CA SER A 163 7.27 -5.49 -16.35
C SER A 163 7.81 -6.78 -16.93
N SER A 164 9.06 -6.75 -17.41
CA SER A 164 9.82 -7.94 -17.81
C SER A 164 10.26 -8.81 -16.62
N TYR A 165 9.82 -8.47 -15.41
CA TYR A 165 10.15 -9.18 -14.18
C TYR A 165 8.86 -9.53 -13.43
N SER A 166 8.99 -10.48 -12.50
CA SER A 166 7.91 -10.76 -11.58
C SER A 166 7.72 -9.57 -10.62
N VAL A 167 6.50 -9.05 -10.61
CA VAL A 167 6.04 -8.04 -9.67
C VAL A 167 5.13 -8.72 -8.66
N SER A 168 5.43 -8.58 -7.36
CA SER A 168 4.47 -8.96 -6.33
C SER A 168 3.60 -7.76 -6.00
N VAL A 169 2.29 -7.94 -6.09
CA VAL A 169 1.29 -6.91 -5.76
C VAL A 169 0.55 -7.33 -4.51
N ARG A 170 0.28 -6.35 -3.63
CA ARG A 170 -0.69 -6.48 -2.53
C ARG A 170 -1.80 -5.46 -2.75
N TRP A 171 -3.04 -5.90 -2.61
CA TRP A 171 -4.22 -5.06 -2.82
C TRP A 171 -5.20 -5.16 -1.66
N GLN A 172 -5.93 -4.06 -1.45
CA GLN A 172 -6.96 -3.87 -0.43
C GLN A 172 -8.13 -3.14 -1.07
N LEU A 173 -9.30 -3.77 -1.08
CA LEU A 173 -10.55 -3.21 -1.57
C LEU A 173 -11.48 -3.03 -0.36
N ILE A 174 -11.67 -1.78 0.03
CA ILE A 174 -12.51 -1.41 1.17
C ILE A 174 -13.81 -0.79 0.66
N GLU A 175 -14.95 -1.30 1.13
CA GLU A 175 -16.29 -0.83 0.83
C GLU A 175 -16.91 -0.23 2.09
N PHE A 176 -17.57 0.92 1.96
CA PHE A 176 -18.25 1.60 3.04
C PHE A 176 -19.77 1.44 2.94
N ASN A 177 -20.46 1.62 4.07
CA ASN A 177 -21.94 1.63 4.11
C ASN A 177 -22.54 2.81 3.34
#